data_AF-F0TAI3-F1
#
_entry.id   AF-F0TAI3-F1
#
_cell.length_a   1.000
_cell.length_b   1.000
_cell.length_c   1.000
_cell.angle_alpha   90.00
_cell.angle_beta   90.00
_cell.angle_gamma   90.00
#
_symmetry.space_group_name_H-M   'P 1'
#
loop_
_entity.id
_entity.type
_entity.pdbx_description
1 polymer ?
#
loop_
_entity_poly.entity_id
_entity_poly.type
_entity_poly.pdbx_seq_one_letter_code
_entity_poly.pdbx_strand_id
1 'polypeptide(L)'
;MSEDKDLSAIEEKADEILKGHNGVYLDNRLYSALRKDFPELSRKDFRKVIDNLLKTGYSIERGLIRPLTENEIKVQMKEHDEGKNSGKGSSDRPRLSTKRGI
;
A
#
# COMPACT_ATOMS: atom_id res chain seq x y z
N MET A 1 16.57 -15.22 16.66
CA MET A 1 15.64 -16.06 15.88
C MET A 1 14.24 -15.96 16.49
N SER A 2 13.70 -14.75 16.64
CA SER A 2 12.37 -14.55 17.27
C SER A 2 11.53 -13.46 16.60
N GLU A 3 12.15 -12.50 15.90
CA GLU A 3 11.43 -11.37 15.28
C GLU A 3 10.43 -11.81 14.18
N ASP A 4 10.68 -12.91 13.47
CA ASP A 4 9.82 -13.36 12.37
C ASP A 4 8.53 -14.07 12.83
N LYS A 5 8.51 -14.66 14.03
CA LYS A 5 7.31 -15.37 14.53
C LYS A 5 6.22 -14.41 15.00
N ASP A 6 6.62 -13.25 15.51
CA ASP A 6 5.68 -12.27 16.04
C ASP A 6 4.97 -11.52 14.90
N LEU A 7 5.67 -11.24 13.79
CA LEU A 7 5.12 -10.56 12.62
C LEU A 7 3.97 -11.33 11.97
N SER A 8 4.09 -12.65 11.81
CA SER A 8 3.04 -13.48 11.21
C SER A 8 1.74 -13.46 12.02
N ALA A 9 1.84 -13.45 13.35
CA ALA A 9 0.66 -13.36 14.22
C ALA A 9 -0.01 -11.98 14.11
N ILE A 10 0.80 -10.92 13.97
CA ILE A 10 0.29 -9.55 13.75
C ILE A 10 -0.38 -9.44 12.37
N GLU A 11 0.17 -10.08 11.33
CA GLU A 11 -0.41 -10.14 9.98
C GLU A 11 -1.77 -10.83 9.98
N GLU A 12 -1.86 -12.01 10.61
CA GLU A 12 -3.11 -12.77 10.70
C GLU A 12 -4.18 -11.96 11.43
N LYS A 13 -3.80 -11.28 12.52
CA LYS A 13 -4.72 -10.40 13.26
C LYS A 13 -5.16 -9.19 12.44
N ALA A 14 -4.24 -8.60 11.68
CA ALA A 14 -4.55 -7.47 10.81
C ALA A 14 -5.53 -7.86 9.71
N ASP A 15 -5.34 -9.03 9.08
CA ASP A 15 -6.23 -9.57 8.06
C ASP A 15 -7.62 -9.90 8.64
N GLU A 16 -7.70 -10.45 9.86
CA GLU A 16 -8.97 -10.68 10.58
C GLU A 16 -9.75 -9.37 10.78
N ILE A 17 -9.07 -8.31 11.26
CA ILE A 17 -9.68 -6.98 11.48
C ILE A 17 -10.16 -6.38 10.15
N LEU A 18 -9.35 -6.48 9.09
CA LEU A 18 -9.70 -5.97 7.79
C LEU A 18 -10.91 -6.71 7.22
N LYS A 19 -10.93 -8.05 7.25
CA LYS A 19 -12.08 -8.85 6.82
C LYS A 19 -13.37 -8.51 7.58
N GLY A 20 -13.28 -8.29 8.90
CA GLY A 20 -14.42 -7.89 9.73
C GLY A 20 -15.02 -6.52 9.40
N HIS A 21 -14.29 -5.65 8.70
CA HIS A 21 -14.69 -4.27 8.37
C HIS A 21 -14.90 -4.04 6.85
N ASN A 22 -15.18 -5.09 6.06
CA ASN A 22 -15.25 -5.03 4.59
C ASN A 22 -13.95 -4.48 3.96
N GLY A 23 -12.84 -4.67 4.66
CA GLY A 23 -11.50 -4.27 4.29
C GLY A 23 -11.23 -2.77 4.30
N VAL A 24 -12.20 -1.89 4.61
CA VAL A 24 -11.99 -0.43 4.64
C VAL A 24 -11.59 0.02 6.04
N TYR A 25 -10.31 0.32 6.24
CA TYR A 25 -9.78 0.67 7.55
C TYR A 25 -8.70 1.76 7.48
N LEU A 26 -8.70 2.68 8.44
CA LEU A 26 -7.66 3.71 8.51
C LEU A 26 -6.35 3.11 9.02
N ASP A 27 -5.24 3.43 8.37
CA ASP A 27 -3.88 2.98 8.72
C ASP A 27 -3.57 3.21 10.21
N ASN A 28 -3.81 4.43 10.69
CA ASN A 28 -3.62 4.79 12.10
C ASN A 28 -4.54 4.00 13.05
N ARG A 29 -5.76 3.69 12.64
CA ARG A 29 -6.66 2.88 13.47
C ARG A 29 -6.20 1.43 13.50
N LEU A 30 -5.67 0.90 12.40
CA LEU A 30 -5.18 -0.48 12.35
C LEU A 30 -4.01 -0.63 13.30
N TYR A 31 -3.06 0.32 13.24
CA TYR A 31 -1.96 0.39 14.17
C TYR A 31 -2.42 0.42 15.63
N SER A 32 -3.38 1.30 15.96
CA SER A 32 -3.92 1.39 17.32
C SER A 32 -4.67 0.13 17.77
N ALA A 33 -5.37 -0.56 16.86
CA ALA A 33 -6.06 -1.80 17.17
C ALA A 33 -5.05 -2.93 17.44
N LEU A 34 -4.07 -3.11 16.56
CA LEU A 34 -3.01 -4.10 16.74
C LEU A 34 -2.18 -3.84 17.99
N ARG A 35 -1.92 -2.58 18.36
CA ARG A 35 -1.21 -2.25 19.59
C ARG A 35 -1.91 -2.64 20.88
N LYS A 36 -3.23 -2.90 20.85
CA LYS A 36 -3.95 -3.41 22.04
C LYS A 36 -3.54 -4.84 22.34
N ASP A 37 -3.39 -5.65 21.30
CA ASP A 37 -3.02 -7.06 21.41
C ASP A 37 -1.49 -7.25 21.39
N PHE A 38 -0.77 -6.34 20.73
CA PHE A 38 0.68 -6.35 20.57
C PHE A 38 1.29 -5.00 20.99
N PRO A 39 1.45 -4.75 22.29
CA PRO A 39 1.95 -3.45 22.79
C PRO A 39 3.39 -3.13 22.35
N GLU A 40 4.18 -4.17 22.09
CA GLU A 40 5.57 -4.08 21.60
C GLU A 40 5.66 -3.74 20.11
N LEU A 41 4.52 -3.71 19.40
CA LEU A 41 4.48 -3.38 17.98
C LEU A 41 5.11 -2.02 17.72
N SER A 42 6.21 -2.04 16.98
CA SER A 42 6.88 -0.84 16.52
C SER A 42 6.25 -0.32 15.23
N ARG A 43 6.44 0.97 14.95
CA ARG A 43 5.98 1.58 13.68
C ARG A 43 6.68 0.95 12.46
N LYS A 44 7.90 0.45 12.61
CA LYS A 44 8.66 -0.21 11.53
C LYS A 44 8.08 -1.57 11.21
N ASP A 45 7.78 -2.35 12.24
CA ASP A 45 7.21 -3.70 12.11
C ASP A 45 5.80 -3.64 11.56
N PHE A 46 4.99 -2.72 12.05
CA PHE A 46 3.68 -2.43 11.46
C PHE A 46 3.77 -2.10 9.96
N ARG A 47 4.78 -1.34 9.54
CA ARG A 47 4.94 -1.01 8.12
C ARG A 47 5.30 -2.23 7.26
N LYS A 48 6.08 -3.17 7.79
CA LYS A 48 6.34 -4.46 7.13
C LYS A 48 5.05 -5.29 6.97
N VAL A 49 4.24 -5.35 8.03
CA VAL A 49 2.93 -6.04 8.02
C VAL A 49 2.03 -5.44 6.94
N ILE A 50 1.95 -4.12 6.87
CA ILE A 50 1.21 -3.41 5.82
C ILE A 50 1.77 -3.75 4.44
N ASP A 51 3.08 -3.68 4.22
CA ASP A 51 3.68 -4.00 2.93
C ASP A 51 3.39 -5.44 2.49
N ASN A 52 3.29 -6.38 3.43
CA ASN A 52 2.90 -7.76 3.14
C ASN A 52 1.40 -7.90 2.85
N LEU A 53 0.53 -7.16 3.55
CA LEU A 53 -0.90 -7.06 3.24
C LEU A 53 -1.14 -6.46 1.85
N LEU A 54 -0.35 -5.45 1.48
CA LEU A 54 -0.44 -4.82 0.16
C LEU A 54 -0.08 -5.79 -0.98
N LYS A 55 0.79 -6.77 -0.72
CA LYS A 55 1.14 -7.83 -1.68
C LYS A 55 0.10 -8.95 -1.77
N THR A 56 -0.72 -9.13 -0.73
CA THR A 56 -1.68 -10.23 -0.63
C THR A 56 -3.09 -9.88 -1.10
N GLY A 57 -3.33 -8.63 -1.52
CA GLY A 57 -4.61 -8.22 -2.07
C GLY A 57 -5.25 -7.01 -1.39
N TYR A 58 -4.48 -6.21 -0.65
CA TYR A 58 -4.95 -4.93 -0.13
C TYR A 58 -4.26 -3.74 -0.83
N SER A 59 -4.90 -2.58 -0.81
CA SER A 59 -4.34 -1.32 -1.29
C SER A 59 -4.50 -0.23 -0.23
N ILE A 60 -3.56 0.72 -0.20
CA ILE A 60 -3.69 1.91 0.62
C ILE A 60 -3.92 3.11 -0.28
N GLU A 61 -5.06 3.77 -0.09
CA GLU A 61 -5.41 5.00 -0.79
C GLU A 61 -5.72 6.09 0.24
N ARG A 62 -4.93 7.17 0.25
CA ARG A 62 -5.09 8.29 1.19
C ARG A 62 -5.13 7.88 2.68
N GLY A 63 -4.41 6.82 3.04
CA GLY A 63 -4.37 6.30 4.42
C GLY A 63 -5.53 5.36 4.79
N LEU A 64 -6.36 4.99 3.82
CA LEU A 64 -7.37 3.93 3.93
C LEU A 64 -6.83 2.66 3.28
N ILE A 65 -6.73 1.61 4.08
CA ILE A 65 -6.53 0.24 3.60
C ILE A 65 -7.87 -0.22 3.07
N ARG A 66 -7.90 -0.79 1.86
CA ARG A 66 -9.07 -1.40 1.22
C ARG A 66 -8.68 -2.69 0.50
N PRO A 67 -9.57 -3.69 0.39
CA PRO A 67 -9.28 -4.87 -0.41
C PRO A 67 -9.21 -4.43 -1.87
N LEU A 68 -8.24 -4.95 -2.60
CA LEU A 68 -8.10 -4.75 -4.04
C LEU A 68 -9.28 -5.41 -4.75
N THR A 69 -9.82 -4.71 -5.74
CA THR A 69 -10.79 -5.32 -6.66
C THR A 69 -10.08 -6.26 -7.63
N GLU A 70 -10.78 -7.27 -8.17
CA GLU A 70 -10.20 -8.24 -9.12
C GLU A 70 -9.48 -7.58 -10.31
N ASN A 71 -9.93 -6.39 -10.72
CA ASN A 71 -9.31 -5.61 -11.77
C ASN A 71 -7.97 -4.99 -11.34
N GLU A 72 -7.88 -4.50 -10.10
CA GLU A 72 -6.64 -3.92 -9.55
C GLU A 72 -5.62 -5.02 -9.21
N ILE A 73 -6.06 -6.21 -8.78
CA ILE A 73 -5.18 -7.39 -8.58
C ILE A 73 -4.49 -7.77 -9.89
N LYS A 74 -5.23 -7.77 -11.01
CA LYS A 74 -4.67 -8.04 -12.35
C LYS A 74 -3.64 -6.99 -12.79
N VAL A 75 -3.81 -5.73 -12.39
CA VAL A 75 -2.85 -4.65 -12.70
C VAL A 75 -1.60 -4.78 -11.84
N GLN A 76 -1.76 -5.03 -10.54
CA GLN A 76 -0.64 -5.15 -9.61
C GLN A 76 0.22 -6.39 -9.87
N MET A 77 -0.39 -7.52 -10.25
CA MET A 77 0.35 -8.71 -10.71
C MET A 77 1.10 -8.46 -12.01
N LYS A 78 0.55 -7.65 -12.93
CA LYS A 78 1.25 -7.27 -14.17
C LYS A 78 2.43 -6.33 -13.90
N GLU A 79 2.28 -5.35 -13.01
CA GLU A 79 3.37 -4.44 -12.65
C GLU A 79 4.53 -5.15 -11.93
N HIS A 80 4.27 -6.25 -11.23
CA HIS A 80 5.30 -7.05 -10.57
C HIS A 80 6.02 -8.05 -11.49
N ASP A 81 5.41 -8.44 -12.63
CA ASP A 81 6.04 -9.29 -13.66
C ASP A 81 6.84 -8.43 -14.66
N GLU A 82 6.41 -7.20 -14.92
CA GLU A 82 7.15 -6.21 -15.70
C GLU A 82 8.15 -5.44 -14.84
N GLY A 83 9.21 -6.13 -14.40
CA GLY A 83 10.47 -5.47 -14.11
C GLY A 83 11.02 -4.82 -15.39
N LYS A 84 10.53 -3.64 -15.80
CA LYS A 84 11.06 -2.88 -16.94
C LYS A 84 10.63 -1.40 -16.93
N ASN A 85 11.61 -0.57 -16.57
CA ASN A 85 11.91 0.75 -17.16
C ASN A 85 10.77 1.47 -17.91
N SER A 86 10.04 2.35 -17.23
CA SER A 86 9.34 3.48 -17.84
C SER A 86 10.11 4.75 -17.42
N GLY A 87 11.12 5.16 -18.17
CA GLY A 87 10.90 5.83 -19.45
C GLY A 87 10.36 7.23 -19.16
N LYS A 88 11.25 8.15 -18.75
CA LYS A 88 10.94 9.57 -18.53
C LYS A 88 10.62 10.20 -19.88
N GLY A 89 9.39 10.00 -20.33
CA GLY A 89 8.84 10.50 -21.58
C GLY A 89 8.89 12.03 -21.60
N SER A 90 9.44 12.54 -22.68
CA SER A 90 9.61 13.94 -23.04
C SER A 90 8.38 14.78 -22.67
N SER A 91 8.56 15.75 -21.77
CA SER A 91 7.65 16.89 -21.71
C SER A 91 7.94 17.77 -22.93
N ASP A 92 7.30 17.47 -24.05
CA ASP A 92 7.19 18.37 -25.19
C ASP A 92 6.38 19.59 -24.72
N ARG A 93 7.09 20.59 -24.17
CA ARG A 93 6.50 21.89 -23.91
C ARG A 93 6.39 22.59 -25.28
N PRO A 94 5.18 22.88 -25.80
CA PRO A 94 5.10 23.83 -26.89
C PRO A 94 5.60 25.18 -26.34
N ARG A 95 6.77 25.62 -26.81
CA ARG A 95 7.23 26.99 -26.61
C ARG A 95 6.24 27.89 -27.35
N LEU A 96 5.37 28.56 -26.59
CA LEU A 96 4.50 29.60 -27.11
C LEU A 96 5.41 30.68 -27.74
N SER A 97 5.47 30.70 -29.07
CA SER A 97 6.17 31.70 -29.85
C SER A 97 5.35 32.99 -29.84
N THR A 98 5.60 33.87 -28.87
CA THR A 98 5.07 35.24 -28.93
C THR A 98 6.01 36.10 -29.77
N LYS A 99 5.86 36.01 -31.10
CA LYS A 99 6.31 37.05 -32.04
C LYS A 99 5.07 37.79 -32.56
N ARG A 100 5.21 39.12 -32.60
CA ARG A 100 4.34 40.18 -33.15
C ARG A 100 3.28 40.69 -32.15
N GLY A 101 3.16 41.98 -31.88
CA GLY A 101 3.86 43.17 -32.38
C GLY A 101 2.99 44.40 -32.12
N ILE A 102 3.62 45.49 -31.66
CA ILE A 102 3.28 46.90 -31.92
C ILE A 102 4.61 47.64 -31.90
#